data_AF-A0A9X1HZ47-F1
#
_entry.id   AF-A0A9X1HZ47-F1
#
_cell.length_a   1.000
_cell.length_b   1.000
_cell.length_c   1.000
_cell.angle_alpha   90.00
_cell.angle_beta   90.00
_cell.angle_gamma   90.00
#
_symmetry.space_group_name_H-M   'P 1'
#
loop_
_entity.id
_entity.type
_entity.pdbx_description
1 polymer ?
#
loop_
_entity_poly.entity_id
_entity_poly.type
_entity_poly.pdbx_seq_one_letter_code
_entity_poly.pdbx_strand_id
1 'polypeptide(L)'
;MKKFIYLLILIVGGVFTSCNPMEDIYEELDSQETEGIDYLTGVTDYTLTDDDYDFLSLSYGNFSSEDEARLLIPDLLAERFPVWGESSLANVTYLLYDPLSFEDYTVTSSDYSELGLEAFTSMTDIENFFDLRYETAEKGTYVNLTYATLADVILYEITGDDFDAIGSALSSTYPDPAESAANYSNFDRREGNSAYWSDDMIVEALNVILPTASLGQQYNVTFAIYNGSSGTETFLVEYNGTAYVKLTVNESELVDEDYDAIVAALSSTYPDATTSMNDYGNFERRPTNAAYWSDDMIVEALNVVLSAGVEDERYAVTFAIYDGGTNFTETMDLTYSGGVYIKSPQLLLDETTLFVLTDGWAEPFSISEEAYTAMGQSYPNFDDEDEALYKLAIYLSQQYPYAFEDDMIAVAYDFYNGDETVVEYVNFVYDGSSWNAVQSVIEQTLQFGYEDGAWLPDNTIQYTMVGADYTTIAAEFADVDGFISAAASMGSYGNYDRREGNSAYWSDEMILETIKFLLDEIDPSAEEGQKYSVSYAVWIGSDAFETFKVIKENGEWVDNN
;
A
#
# COMPACT_ATOMS: atom_id res chain seq x y z
N MET A 1 24.01 -74.83 -30.77
CA MET A 1 23.69 -74.30 -29.43
C MET A 1 22.58 -73.26 -29.62
N LYS A 2 21.37 -73.27 -29.05
CA LYS A 2 20.45 -74.20 -28.34
C LYS A 2 19.05 -73.69 -28.79
N LYS A 3 18.23 -74.39 -29.62
CA LYS A 3 17.24 -75.46 -29.37
C LYS A 3 15.78 -74.99 -29.66
N PHE A 4 15.16 -75.62 -30.67
CA PHE A 4 13.74 -76.06 -30.86
C PHE A 4 12.58 -75.02 -30.93
N ILE A 5 11.94 -74.72 -32.07
CA ILE A 5 10.94 -75.39 -32.98
C ILE A 5 9.48 -75.47 -32.42
N TYR A 6 8.53 -75.00 -33.27
CA TYR A 6 7.14 -75.48 -33.61
C TYR A 6 6.01 -74.46 -33.32
N LEU A 7 4.89 -74.29 -34.06
CA LEU A 7 4.37 -74.52 -35.44
C LEU A 7 2.83 -74.26 -35.40
N LEU A 8 2.19 -74.13 -36.58
CA LEU A 8 0.74 -74.12 -36.92
C LEU A 8 -0.05 -72.81 -36.66
N ILE A 9 -0.63 -72.07 -37.63
CA ILE A 9 -1.41 -72.31 -38.89
C ILE A 9 -2.93 -72.49 -38.67
N LEU A 10 -3.70 -71.81 -39.57
CA LEU A 10 -5.07 -72.04 -40.10
C LEU A 10 -6.18 -71.13 -39.51
N ILE A 11 -6.62 -70.03 -40.15
CA ILE A 11 -7.42 -69.80 -41.40
C ILE A 11 -8.92 -70.13 -41.27
N VAL A 12 -9.74 -69.22 -41.83
CA VAL A 12 -11.15 -69.25 -42.32
C VAL A 12 -12.00 -68.24 -41.54
N GLY A 13 -12.68 -67.23 -42.08
CA GLY A 13 -13.16 -66.93 -43.43
C GLY A 13 -14.69 -66.71 -43.38
N GLY A 14 -15.23 -65.58 -43.89
CA GLY A 14 -16.67 -65.45 -44.19
C GLY A 14 -17.31 -64.07 -43.91
N VAL A 15 -17.79 -63.44 -44.98
CA VAL A 15 -18.42 -62.11 -45.12
C VAL A 15 -19.87 -62.08 -44.62
N PHE A 16 -20.34 -61.00 -43.98
CA PHE A 16 -21.73 -60.51 -44.09
C PHE A 16 -21.81 -58.99 -43.84
N THR A 17 -22.74 -58.36 -44.56
CA THR A 17 -23.11 -56.94 -44.59
C THR A 17 -23.84 -56.50 -43.32
N SER A 18 -23.53 -55.32 -42.76
CA SER A 18 -24.54 -54.55 -42.01
C SER A 18 -24.24 -53.06 -42.07
N CYS A 19 -25.32 -52.29 -42.12
CA CYS A 19 -25.38 -50.84 -42.10
C CYS A 19 -24.67 -50.22 -40.88
N ASN A 20 -24.36 -48.92 -41.03
CA ASN A 20 -23.81 -47.98 -40.03
C ASN A 20 -24.04 -48.38 -38.56
N PRO A 21 -23.03 -48.87 -37.85
CA PRO A 21 -23.07 -49.01 -36.39
C PRO A 21 -22.54 -47.75 -35.68
N MET A 22 -22.33 -46.66 -36.42
CA MET A 22 -21.70 -45.43 -35.90
C MET A 22 -22.67 -44.27 -35.75
N GLU A 23 -23.92 -44.42 -36.20
CA GLU A 23 -24.97 -43.40 -36.03
C GLU A 23 -25.76 -43.70 -34.75
N ASP A 24 -26.08 -44.98 -34.50
CA ASP A 24 -26.76 -45.45 -33.28
C ASP A 24 -25.92 -45.35 -31.99
N ILE A 25 -24.60 -45.11 -32.06
CA ILE A 25 -23.74 -44.93 -30.87
C ILE A 25 -23.65 -43.46 -30.44
N TYR A 26 -23.96 -42.52 -31.34
CA TYR A 26 -24.02 -41.10 -30.98
C TYR A 26 -25.42 -40.64 -30.55
N GLU A 27 -26.46 -41.43 -30.80
CA GLU A 27 -27.80 -41.23 -30.20
C GLU A 27 -28.01 -41.97 -28.86
N GLU A 28 -27.06 -42.80 -28.42
CA GLU A 28 -27.11 -43.56 -27.15
C GLU A 28 -26.25 -42.94 -26.02
N LEU A 29 -25.62 -41.78 -26.26
CA LEU A 29 -24.85 -41.03 -25.27
C LEU A 29 -25.65 -39.90 -24.59
N ASP A 30 -26.70 -39.38 -25.25
CA ASP A 30 -27.61 -38.36 -24.67
C ASP A 30 -28.71 -38.96 -23.78
N SER A 31 -28.74 -40.28 -23.60
CA SER A 31 -29.77 -40.96 -22.81
C SER A 31 -29.23 -41.78 -21.64
N GLN A 32 -28.12 -41.37 -21.00
CA GLN A 32 -27.79 -41.93 -19.68
C GLN A 32 -28.71 -41.40 -18.57
N GLU A 33 -30.03 -41.49 -18.77
CA GLU A 33 -30.89 -41.98 -17.70
C GLU A 33 -30.49 -43.43 -17.47
N THR A 34 -29.60 -43.68 -16.51
CA THR A 34 -29.38 -45.04 -16.02
C THR A 34 -30.71 -45.57 -15.53
N GLU A 35 -31.32 -46.52 -16.24
CA GLU A 35 -32.64 -47.07 -15.95
C GLU A 35 -32.70 -47.55 -14.48
N GLY A 36 -33.33 -46.74 -13.60
CA GLY A 36 -33.46 -47.02 -12.16
C GLY A 36 -32.69 -46.12 -11.18
N ILE A 37 -31.96 -45.09 -11.63
CA ILE A 37 -31.38 -44.05 -10.77
C ILE A 37 -32.17 -42.75 -10.97
N ASP A 38 -32.90 -42.33 -9.94
CA ASP A 38 -33.56 -41.03 -9.89
C ASP A 38 -32.51 -40.00 -9.44
N TYR A 39 -31.95 -39.25 -10.38
CA TYR A 39 -30.94 -38.24 -10.08
C TYR A 39 -31.59 -37.11 -9.28
N LEU A 40 -30.91 -36.66 -8.23
CA LEU A 40 -31.36 -35.52 -7.43
C LEU A 40 -31.06 -34.24 -8.20
N THR A 41 -32.06 -33.38 -8.35
CA THR A 41 -31.92 -32.01 -8.84
C THR A 41 -32.32 -31.05 -7.72
N GLY A 42 -31.45 -30.08 -7.41
CA GLY A 42 -31.71 -29.11 -6.37
C GLY A 42 -30.52 -28.19 -6.10
N VAL A 43 -30.60 -27.44 -5.02
CA VAL A 43 -29.51 -26.61 -4.51
C VAL A 43 -29.05 -27.19 -3.18
N THR A 44 -27.75 -27.37 -2.99
CA THR A 44 -27.15 -27.72 -1.70
C THR A 44 -26.15 -26.67 -1.26
N ASP A 45 -26.08 -26.41 0.03
CA ASP A 45 -24.98 -25.67 0.65
C ASP A 45 -24.04 -26.69 1.31
N TYR A 46 -22.74 -26.58 1.08
CA TYR A 46 -21.74 -27.51 1.58
C TYR A 46 -20.51 -26.75 2.12
N THR A 47 -20.21 -26.90 3.40
CA THR A 47 -18.99 -26.34 4.01
C THR A 47 -17.94 -27.44 4.09
N LEU A 48 -16.75 -27.19 3.54
CA LEU A 48 -15.64 -28.12 3.60
C LEU A 48 -15.17 -28.34 5.04
N THR A 49 -14.76 -29.57 5.30
CA THR A 49 -14.19 -30.03 6.58
C THR A 49 -12.75 -30.46 6.41
N ASP A 50 -12.02 -30.66 7.51
CA ASP A 50 -10.65 -31.19 7.50
C ASP A 50 -10.52 -32.48 6.66
N ASP A 51 -11.50 -33.39 6.77
CA ASP A 51 -11.55 -34.64 6.00
C ASP A 51 -11.67 -34.39 4.48
N ASP A 52 -12.30 -33.28 4.07
CA ASP A 52 -12.42 -32.88 2.66
C ASP A 52 -11.11 -32.30 2.14
N TYR A 53 -10.43 -31.45 2.92
CA TYR A 53 -9.10 -30.95 2.57
C TYR A 53 -8.08 -32.09 2.47
N ASP A 54 -8.16 -33.07 3.39
CA ASP A 54 -7.37 -34.30 3.34
C ASP A 54 -7.64 -35.12 2.07
N PHE A 55 -8.92 -35.25 1.65
CA PHE A 55 -9.28 -35.91 0.40
C PHE A 55 -8.67 -35.19 -0.81
N LEU A 56 -8.70 -33.85 -0.81
CA LEU A 56 -8.07 -33.00 -1.82
C LEU A 56 -6.54 -32.96 -1.72
N SER A 57 -5.96 -33.66 -0.73
CA SER A 57 -4.51 -33.69 -0.46
C SER A 57 -3.90 -32.32 -0.12
N LEU A 58 -4.70 -31.43 0.49
CA LEU A 58 -4.29 -30.11 0.95
C LEU A 58 -3.73 -30.20 2.37
N SER A 59 -2.45 -29.89 2.55
CA SER A 59 -1.74 -30.11 3.82
C SER A 59 -2.06 -29.11 4.93
N TYR A 60 -2.70 -27.99 4.60
CA TYR A 60 -2.94 -26.87 5.52
C TYR A 60 -4.43 -26.64 5.83
N GLY A 61 -5.32 -27.50 5.33
CA GLY A 61 -6.77 -27.33 5.56
C GLY A 61 -7.37 -26.10 4.88
N ASN A 62 -6.74 -25.58 3.83
CA ASN A 62 -7.20 -24.42 3.06
C ASN A 62 -6.67 -24.49 1.61
N PHE A 63 -7.24 -23.67 0.73
CA PHE A 63 -6.77 -23.43 -0.63
C PHE A 63 -5.80 -22.25 -0.67
N SER A 64 -4.83 -22.29 -1.59
CA SER A 64 -3.87 -21.19 -1.81
C SER A 64 -4.36 -20.11 -2.78
N SER A 65 -5.43 -20.41 -3.54
CA SER A 65 -6.07 -19.48 -4.48
C SER A 65 -7.48 -19.96 -4.80
N GLU A 66 -8.32 -19.03 -5.26
CA GLU A 66 -9.66 -19.37 -5.77
C GLU A 66 -9.61 -20.29 -7.00
N ASP A 67 -8.59 -20.14 -7.85
CA ASP A 67 -8.38 -21.00 -9.02
C ASP A 67 -8.08 -22.45 -8.64
N GLU A 68 -7.30 -22.67 -7.57
CA GLU A 68 -7.08 -24.01 -7.01
C GLU A 68 -8.38 -24.60 -6.47
N ALA A 69 -9.20 -23.78 -5.80
CA ALA A 69 -10.52 -24.20 -5.34
C ALA A 69 -11.45 -24.60 -6.50
N ARG A 70 -11.53 -23.78 -7.56
CA ARG A 70 -12.29 -24.08 -8.78
C ARG A 70 -11.85 -25.38 -9.45
N LEU A 71 -10.56 -25.70 -9.40
CA LEU A 71 -10.00 -26.89 -10.01
C LEU A 71 -10.30 -28.16 -9.21
N LEU A 72 -10.20 -28.11 -7.88
CA LEU A 72 -10.21 -29.29 -7.02
C LEU A 72 -11.58 -29.62 -6.42
N ILE A 73 -12.41 -28.62 -6.12
CA ILE A 73 -13.74 -28.83 -5.54
C ILE A 73 -14.66 -29.71 -6.41
N PRO A 74 -14.65 -29.65 -7.77
CA PRO A 74 -15.43 -30.55 -8.61
C PRO A 74 -15.24 -32.05 -8.30
N ASP A 75 -14.00 -32.49 -8.08
CA ASP A 75 -13.67 -33.88 -7.77
C ASP A 75 -14.25 -34.30 -6.41
N LEU A 76 -14.20 -33.39 -5.42
CA LEU A 76 -14.82 -33.59 -4.12
C LEU A 76 -16.35 -33.70 -4.24
N LEU A 77 -16.98 -32.80 -5.01
CA LEU A 77 -18.42 -32.81 -5.20
C LEU A 77 -18.89 -34.07 -5.93
N ALA A 78 -18.11 -34.61 -6.87
CA ALA A 78 -18.42 -35.87 -7.54
C ALA A 78 -18.42 -37.06 -6.56
N GLU A 79 -17.51 -37.08 -5.58
CA GLU A 79 -17.44 -38.11 -4.53
C GLU A 79 -18.54 -37.93 -3.47
N ARG A 80 -18.82 -36.69 -3.06
CA ARG A 80 -19.81 -36.37 -2.01
C ARG A 80 -21.26 -36.43 -2.50
N PHE A 81 -21.49 -36.08 -3.76
CA PHE A 81 -22.82 -35.97 -4.37
C PHE A 81 -22.94 -36.84 -5.65
N PRO A 82 -22.70 -38.17 -5.58
CA PRO A 82 -22.59 -39.04 -6.76
C PRO A 82 -23.91 -39.34 -7.48
N VAL A 83 -25.04 -38.93 -6.89
CA VAL A 83 -26.40 -39.15 -7.43
C VAL A 83 -27.07 -37.87 -7.90
N TRP A 84 -26.35 -36.75 -7.87
CA TRP A 84 -26.85 -35.46 -8.33
C TRP A 84 -26.72 -35.40 -9.85
N GLY A 85 -27.73 -34.81 -10.49
CA GLY A 85 -27.81 -34.76 -11.96
C GLY A 85 -27.92 -33.34 -12.49
N GLU A 86 -28.14 -33.24 -13.79
CA GLU A 86 -28.24 -31.99 -14.55
C GLU A 86 -29.07 -30.91 -13.86
N SER A 87 -28.62 -29.65 -13.99
CA SER A 87 -29.23 -28.46 -13.37
C SER A 87 -29.18 -28.43 -11.84
N SER A 88 -28.33 -29.26 -11.22
CA SER A 88 -28.03 -29.16 -9.81
C SER A 88 -27.05 -28.03 -9.51
N LEU A 89 -27.20 -27.41 -8.34
CA LEU A 89 -26.27 -26.40 -7.82
C LEU A 89 -25.72 -26.79 -6.45
N ALA A 90 -24.44 -26.51 -6.23
CA ALA A 90 -23.77 -26.63 -4.94
C ALA A 90 -23.08 -25.30 -4.60
N ASN A 91 -23.50 -24.65 -3.52
CA ASN A 91 -22.78 -23.53 -2.93
C ASN A 91 -21.77 -24.09 -1.93
N VAL A 92 -20.49 -23.97 -2.24
CA VAL A 92 -19.42 -24.60 -1.49
C VAL A 92 -18.64 -23.54 -0.72
N THR A 93 -18.72 -23.58 0.61
CA THR A 93 -17.93 -22.74 1.51
C THR A 93 -16.61 -23.43 1.87
N TYR A 94 -15.49 -22.74 1.69
CA TYR A 94 -14.14 -23.26 1.94
C TYR A 94 -13.23 -22.19 2.54
N LEU A 95 -12.07 -22.62 3.05
CA LEU A 95 -11.03 -21.78 3.62
C LEU A 95 -10.02 -21.43 2.53
N LEU A 96 -9.75 -20.13 2.35
CA LEU A 96 -8.77 -19.57 1.42
C LEU A 96 -7.66 -18.89 2.21
N TYR A 97 -6.41 -19.21 1.88
CA TYR A 97 -5.25 -18.49 2.40
C TYR A 97 -5.11 -17.14 1.70
N ASP A 98 -5.28 -16.07 2.46
CA ASP A 98 -5.21 -14.67 2.04
C ASP A 98 -4.30 -13.88 3.00
N PRO A 99 -2.97 -14.04 2.87
CA PRO A 99 -2.02 -13.37 3.74
C PRO A 99 -1.92 -11.87 3.41
N LEU A 100 -1.43 -11.09 4.38
CA LEU A 100 -1.06 -9.70 4.12
C LEU A 100 -0.05 -9.61 2.98
N SER A 101 -0.31 -8.69 2.05
CA SER A 101 0.60 -8.38 0.95
C SER A 101 1.25 -7.03 1.16
N PHE A 102 2.53 -6.94 0.82
CA PHE A 102 3.35 -5.73 1.00
C PHE A 102 3.82 -5.25 -0.36
N GLU A 103 3.50 -3.99 -0.69
CA GLU A 103 4.01 -3.35 -1.90
C GLU A 103 5.31 -2.60 -1.59
N ASP A 104 6.39 -2.88 -2.32
CA ASP A 104 7.62 -2.10 -2.19
C ASP A 104 7.59 -0.92 -3.17
N TYR A 105 7.76 0.31 -2.67
CA TYR A 105 7.86 1.52 -3.49
C TYR A 105 9.10 2.34 -3.13
N THR A 106 9.88 2.75 -4.12
CA THR A 106 11.00 3.69 -3.94
C THR A 106 10.67 5.04 -4.56
N VAL A 107 10.61 6.08 -3.72
CA VAL A 107 10.30 7.46 -4.15
C VAL A 107 11.35 7.97 -5.11
N THR A 108 10.89 8.45 -6.26
CA THR A 108 11.74 8.92 -7.34
C THR A 108 11.91 10.42 -7.34
N SER A 109 12.96 10.93 -7.98
CA SER A 109 13.13 12.37 -8.24
C SER A 109 11.92 13.04 -8.93
N SER A 110 11.14 12.28 -9.71
CA SER A 110 9.92 12.80 -10.33
C SER A 110 8.79 12.98 -9.32
N ASP A 111 8.66 12.06 -8.35
CA ASP A 111 7.68 12.16 -7.27
C ASP A 111 7.97 13.39 -6.40
N TYR A 112 9.22 13.56 -6.00
CA TYR A 112 9.69 14.74 -5.27
C TYR A 112 9.41 16.05 -6.03
N SER A 113 9.69 16.09 -7.33
CA SER A 113 9.44 17.27 -8.16
C SER A 113 7.94 17.61 -8.25
N GLU A 114 7.07 16.61 -8.26
CA GLU A 114 5.61 16.80 -8.31
C GLU A 114 5.06 17.33 -6.98
N LEU A 115 5.66 16.91 -5.86
CA LEU A 115 5.34 17.42 -4.52
C LEU A 115 6.04 18.76 -4.20
N GLY A 116 7.01 19.18 -5.00
CA GLY A 116 7.82 20.37 -4.73
C GLY A 116 8.79 20.18 -3.55
N LEU A 117 9.24 18.94 -3.32
CA LEU A 117 10.11 18.54 -2.22
C LEU A 117 11.44 18.01 -2.75
N GLU A 118 12.44 17.87 -1.87
CA GLU A 118 13.72 17.18 -2.16
C GLU A 118 13.92 15.92 -1.31
N ALA A 119 13.17 15.82 -0.21
CA ALA A 119 13.16 14.74 0.76
C ALA A 119 11.84 14.79 1.55
N PHE A 120 11.47 13.71 2.22
CA PHE A 120 10.40 13.75 3.22
C PHE A 120 11.01 14.03 4.58
N THR A 121 10.46 15.02 5.27
CA THR A 121 10.95 15.48 6.59
C THR A 121 9.84 15.48 7.64
N SER A 122 8.62 15.13 7.23
CA SER A 122 7.44 15.10 8.07
C SER A 122 6.45 14.05 7.59
N MET A 123 5.55 13.62 8.49
CA MET A 123 4.45 12.73 8.12
C MET A 123 3.53 13.37 7.06
N THR A 124 3.39 14.70 7.06
CA THR A 124 2.59 15.40 6.05
C THR A 124 3.17 15.25 4.63
N ASP A 125 4.49 15.21 4.48
CA ASP A 125 5.12 14.96 3.18
C ASP A 125 4.78 13.55 2.66
N ILE A 126 4.77 12.57 3.57
CA ILE A 126 4.45 11.17 3.31
C ILE A 126 2.95 11.01 2.98
N GLU A 127 2.06 11.65 3.75
CA GLU A 127 0.62 11.66 3.49
C GLU A 127 0.32 12.27 2.11
N ASN A 128 0.94 13.41 1.77
CA ASN A 128 0.77 14.04 0.45
C ASN A 128 1.24 13.13 -0.69
N PHE A 129 2.32 12.37 -0.47
CA PHE A 129 2.77 11.36 -1.43
C PHE A 129 1.73 10.25 -1.61
N PHE A 130 1.20 9.71 -0.51
CA PHE A 130 0.20 8.65 -0.57
C PHE A 130 -1.12 9.12 -1.20
N ASP A 131 -1.60 10.33 -0.88
CA ASP A 131 -2.79 10.92 -1.50
C ASP A 131 -2.64 11.03 -3.03
N LEU A 132 -1.42 11.28 -3.51
CA LEU A 132 -1.12 11.40 -4.93
C LEU A 132 -0.97 10.05 -5.65
N ARG A 133 -0.44 9.03 -4.97
CA ARG A 133 -0.08 7.74 -5.60
C ARG A 133 -1.05 6.60 -5.29
N TYR A 134 -1.80 6.71 -4.21
CA TYR A 134 -2.66 5.66 -3.67
C TYR A 134 -4.09 6.16 -3.37
N GLU A 135 -4.60 7.09 -4.18
CA GLU A 135 -5.96 7.66 -4.03
C GLU A 135 -7.06 6.59 -3.99
N THR A 136 -6.86 5.47 -4.69
CA THR A 136 -7.82 4.36 -4.78
C THR A 136 -7.48 3.17 -3.87
N ALA A 137 -6.49 3.31 -2.97
CA ALA A 137 -6.12 2.22 -2.06
C ALA A 137 -7.23 1.98 -1.02
N GLU A 138 -7.38 0.72 -0.61
CA GLU A 138 -8.36 0.30 0.40
C GLU A 138 -7.70 0.09 1.77
N LYS A 139 -8.52 0.11 2.83
CA LYS A 139 -8.08 -0.20 4.20
C LYS A 139 -7.38 -1.57 4.23
N GLY A 140 -6.20 -1.62 4.84
CA GLY A 140 -5.36 -2.82 4.89
C GLY A 140 -4.30 -2.89 3.79
N THR A 141 -4.19 -1.87 2.92
CA THR A 141 -3.07 -1.76 1.97
C THR A 141 -1.77 -1.45 2.71
N TYR A 142 -0.74 -2.28 2.51
CA TYR A 142 0.60 -2.08 3.09
C TYR A 142 1.62 -1.68 2.02
N VAL A 143 2.43 -0.66 2.32
CA VAL A 143 3.49 -0.16 1.44
C VAL A 143 4.80 -0.01 2.22
N ASN A 144 5.82 -0.77 1.83
CA ASN A 144 7.21 -0.52 2.21
C ASN A 144 7.74 0.64 1.37
N LEU A 145 7.75 1.82 1.96
CA LEU A 145 8.16 3.04 1.28
C LEU A 145 9.64 3.33 1.55
N THR A 146 10.46 3.33 0.50
CA THR A 146 11.84 3.83 0.55
C THR A 146 11.89 5.27 0.05
N TYR A 147 12.34 6.21 0.89
CA TYR A 147 12.37 7.64 0.61
C TYR A 147 13.62 8.30 1.18
N ALA A 148 14.07 9.37 0.52
CA ALA A 148 15.11 10.25 1.05
C ALA A 148 14.55 11.09 2.22
N THR A 149 15.29 11.13 3.32
CA THR A 149 15.05 11.96 4.52
C THR A 149 16.36 12.63 4.97
N LEU A 150 16.27 13.56 5.92
CA LEU A 150 17.46 14.20 6.51
C LEU A 150 18.20 13.23 7.44
N ALA A 151 19.53 13.22 7.35
CA ALA A 151 20.34 12.47 8.30
C ALA A 151 20.20 13.03 9.72
N ASP A 152 19.97 12.14 10.67
CA ASP A 152 19.92 12.49 12.08
C ASP A 152 21.25 13.05 12.59
N VAL A 153 21.14 13.96 13.57
CA VAL A 153 22.28 14.45 14.33
C VAL A 153 22.70 13.38 15.34
N ILE A 154 23.90 12.82 15.17
CA ILE A 154 24.38 11.75 16.05
C ILE A 154 24.85 12.32 17.39
N LEU A 155 24.28 11.84 18.49
CA LEU A 155 24.75 12.21 19.83
C LEU A 155 26.04 11.44 20.16
N TYR A 156 27.09 12.16 20.60
CA TYR A 156 28.36 11.55 21.01
C TYR A 156 28.80 12.11 22.37
N GLU A 157 29.03 11.25 23.35
CA GLU A 157 29.57 11.65 24.65
C GLU A 157 31.03 11.23 24.77
N ILE A 158 31.95 12.18 24.96
CA ILE A 158 33.38 11.89 25.11
C ILE A 158 33.61 11.17 26.44
N THR A 159 34.24 10.00 26.37
CA THR A 159 34.58 9.15 27.50
C THR A 159 36.03 9.36 27.98
N GLY A 160 36.41 8.73 29.10
CA GLY A 160 37.80 8.74 29.57
C GLY A 160 38.79 8.16 28.55
N ASP A 161 38.40 7.09 27.86
CA ASP A 161 39.23 6.45 26.83
C ASP A 161 39.45 7.38 25.62
N ASP A 162 38.44 8.17 25.25
CA ASP A 162 38.56 9.20 24.22
C ASP A 162 39.57 10.29 24.64
N PHE A 163 39.53 10.74 25.89
CA PHE A 163 40.49 11.71 26.42
C PHE A 163 41.93 11.16 26.44
N ASP A 164 42.12 9.87 26.74
CA ASP A 164 43.42 9.19 26.64
C ASP A 164 43.93 9.13 25.19
N ALA A 165 43.03 8.86 24.24
CA ALA A 165 43.34 8.85 22.81
C ALA A 165 43.74 10.25 22.31
N ILE A 166 42.98 11.29 22.68
CA ILE A 166 43.29 12.69 22.40
C ILE A 166 44.64 13.08 22.99
N GLY A 167 44.86 12.75 24.26
CA GLY A 167 46.10 13.06 24.97
C GLY A 167 47.32 12.44 24.29
N SER A 168 47.19 11.18 23.86
CA SER A 168 48.25 10.48 23.14
C SER A 168 48.52 11.10 21.77
N ALA A 169 47.47 11.34 20.98
CA ALA A 169 47.58 11.83 19.61
C ALA A 169 48.13 13.27 19.53
N LEU A 170 47.69 14.15 20.43
CA LEU A 170 48.01 15.58 20.39
C LEU A 170 49.16 15.98 21.33
N SER A 171 49.77 15.05 22.07
CA SER A 171 50.87 15.31 23.01
C SER A 171 52.06 16.08 22.42
N SER A 172 52.34 15.92 21.12
CA SER A 172 53.43 16.65 20.45
C SER A 172 53.05 18.07 20.01
N THR A 173 51.77 18.29 19.72
CA THR A 173 51.22 19.57 19.26
C THR A 173 50.86 20.46 20.45
N TYR A 174 50.21 19.88 21.47
CA TYR A 174 49.71 20.55 22.67
C TYR A 174 50.16 19.80 23.94
N PRO A 175 51.43 19.86 24.35
CA PRO A 175 51.94 19.03 25.45
C PRO A 175 51.17 19.15 26.76
N ASP A 176 51.03 20.38 27.29
CA ASP A 176 50.36 20.62 28.58
C ASP A 176 48.83 20.38 28.48
N PRO A 177 48.11 20.87 27.44
CA PRO A 177 46.67 20.59 27.29
C PRO A 177 46.36 19.10 27.11
N ALA A 178 47.13 18.38 26.29
CA ALA A 178 46.94 16.95 26.00
C ALA A 178 47.23 16.07 27.23
N GLU A 179 48.31 16.36 27.96
CA GLU A 179 48.61 15.68 29.24
C GLU A 179 47.50 15.92 30.27
N SER A 180 46.99 17.15 30.38
CA SER A 180 45.89 17.46 31.29
C SER A 180 44.60 16.73 30.90
N ALA A 181 44.26 16.69 29.61
CA ALA A 181 43.05 16.04 29.12
C ALA A 181 43.04 14.54 29.45
N ALA A 182 44.13 13.81 29.18
CA ALA A 182 44.25 12.39 29.53
C ALA A 182 44.19 12.16 31.05
N ASN A 183 44.90 12.98 31.84
CA ASN A 183 44.98 12.77 33.28
C ASN A 183 43.67 13.07 34.03
N TYR A 184 42.86 13.99 33.53
CA TYR A 184 41.68 14.49 34.23
C TYR A 184 40.35 14.23 33.51
N SER A 185 40.39 13.64 32.30
CA SER A 185 39.22 13.36 31.46
C SER A 185 38.30 14.57 31.29
N ASN A 186 38.89 15.74 31.04
CA ASN A 186 38.19 16.97 30.73
C ASN A 186 39.09 17.95 29.96
N PHE A 187 38.48 18.87 29.23
CA PHE A 187 39.20 20.01 28.65
C PHE A 187 39.28 21.17 29.66
N ASP A 188 40.48 21.66 29.96
CA ASP A 188 40.66 22.82 30.83
C ASP A 188 40.25 24.11 30.08
N ARG A 189 39.30 24.85 30.64
CA ARG A 189 38.74 26.09 30.07
C ARG A 189 39.18 27.33 30.84
N ARG A 190 40.18 27.25 31.71
CA ARG A 190 40.70 28.39 32.47
C ARG A 190 41.67 29.20 31.61
N GLU A 191 41.21 30.34 31.12
CA GLU A 191 42.04 31.24 30.30
C GLU A 191 43.37 31.57 30.98
N GLY A 192 44.46 31.54 30.20
CA GLY A 192 45.82 31.81 30.68
C GLY A 192 46.50 30.65 31.40
N ASN A 193 45.82 29.52 31.60
CA ASN A 193 46.45 28.27 32.03
C ASN A 193 47.22 27.63 30.87
N SER A 194 48.37 26.99 31.12
CA SER A 194 49.12 26.30 30.07
C SER A 194 48.40 25.05 29.54
N ALA A 195 47.46 24.49 30.32
CA ALA A 195 46.61 23.37 29.91
C ALA A 195 45.32 23.79 29.17
N TYR A 196 45.12 25.09 28.89
CA TYR A 196 43.89 25.60 28.30
C TYR A 196 43.59 25.03 26.90
N TRP A 197 42.31 24.70 26.66
CA TRP A 197 41.77 24.26 25.38
C TRP A 197 40.84 25.32 24.77
N SER A 198 41.25 25.85 23.61
CA SER A 198 40.38 26.68 22.76
C SER A 198 39.39 25.82 21.96
N ASP A 199 38.36 26.44 21.39
CA ASP A 199 37.36 25.73 20.57
C ASP A 199 38.02 25.04 19.37
N ASP A 200 38.95 25.71 18.67
CA ASP A 200 39.69 25.13 17.54
C ASP A 200 40.50 23.89 17.95
N MET A 201 41.14 23.93 19.12
CA MET A 201 41.88 22.79 19.64
C MET A 201 40.93 21.64 19.99
N ILE A 202 39.77 21.93 20.55
CA ILE A 202 38.75 20.92 20.85
C ILE A 202 38.27 20.29 19.54
N VAL A 203 37.97 21.06 18.49
CA VAL A 203 37.60 20.53 17.17
C VAL A 203 38.70 19.65 16.57
N GLU A 204 39.98 20.03 16.72
CA GLU A 204 41.11 19.18 16.33
C GLU A 204 41.14 17.87 17.13
N ALA A 205 40.85 17.91 18.43
CA ALA A 205 40.71 16.72 19.26
C ALA A 205 39.51 15.84 18.84
N LEU A 206 38.38 16.43 18.45
CA LEU A 206 37.22 15.70 17.94
C LEU A 206 37.57 14.91 16.66
N ASN A 207 38.39 15.49 15.79
CA ASN A 207 38.90 14.80 14.58
C ASN A 207 39.78 13.58 14.88
N VAL A 208 40.28 13.42 16.12
CA VAL A 208 41.02 12.22 16.54
C VAL A 208 40.09 11.07 16.90
N ILE A 209 38.94 11.38 17.50
CA ILE A 209 38.08 10.38 18.17
C ILE A 209 36.80 10.07 17.42
N LEU A 210 36.25 11.03 16.66
CA LEU A 210 35.02 10.80 15.92
C LEU A 210 35.30 9.86 14.74
N PRO A 211 34.37 8.94 14.43
CA PRO A 211 34.52 8.04 13.31
C PRO A 211 34.55 8.81 11.99
N THR A 212 35.11 8.22 10.93
CA THR A 212 34.95 8.77 9.58
C THR A 212 33.47 8.75 9.18
N ALA A 213 32.94 9.87 8.70
CA ALA A 213 31.54 10.00 8.33
C ALA A 213 31.34 10.42 6.86
N SER A 214 30.09 10.41 6.41
CA SER A 214 29.69 10.97 5.12
C SER A 214 29.72 12.50 5.15
N LEU A 215 29.94 13.13 3.99
CA LEU A 215 29.87 14.58 3.84
C LEU A 215 28.51 15.09 4.35
N GLY A 216 28.51 16.07 5.25
CA GLY A 216 27.29 16.64 5.84
C GLY A 216 26.76 15.91 7.08
N GLN A 217 27.38 14.79 7.50
CA GLN A 217 26.97 14.12 8.75
C GLN A 217 27.29 15.01 9.95
N GLN A 218 26.28 15.20 10.80
CA GLN A 218 26.39 16.01 12.01
C GLN A 218 26.52 15.16 13.26
N TYR A 219 27.28 15.67 14.23
CA TYR A 219 27.41 15.13 15.58
C TYR A 219 27.16 16.21 16.61
N ASN A 220 26.33 15.92 17.60
CA ASN A 220 26.17 16.73 18.81
C ASN A 220 27.06 16.15 19.91
N VAL A 221 28.28 16.68 20.04
CA VAL A 221 29.33 16.11 20.88
C VAL A 221 29.33 16.77 22.25
N THR A 222 29.05 16.01 23.29
CA THR A 222 29.09 16.45 24.69
C THR A 222 30.36 15.99 25.37
N PHE A 223 31.03 16.89 26.10
CA PHE A 223 32.30 16.61 26.76
C PHE A 223 32.46 17.33 28.09
N ALA A 224 33.27 16.75 28.96
CA ALA A 224 33.59 17.33 30.26
C ALA A 224 34.59 18.48 30.14
N ILE A 225 34.37 19.54 30.93
CA ILE A 225 35.27 20.70 31.03
C ILE A 225 35.65 21.00 32.48
N TYR A 226 36.76 21.72 32.65
CA TYR A 226 37.13 22.32 33.93
C TYR A 226 37.46 23.81 33.78
N ASN A 227 36.60 24.68 34.29
CA ASN A 227 36.77 26.14 34.28
C ASN A 227 37.09 26.73 35.67
N GLY A 228 37.54 25.89 36.60
CA GLY A 228 37.59 26.17 38.05
C GLY A 228 36.55 25.38 38.84
N SER A 229 35.55 24.85 38.15
CA SER A 229 34.61 23.81 38.58
C SER A 229 34.43 22.79 37.46
N SER A 230 34.00 21.58 37.81
CA SER A 230 33.58 20.58 36.82
C SER A 230 32.31 21.03 36.12
N GLY A 231 32.26 20.88 34.80
CA GLY A 231 31.07 21.12 33.99
C GLY A 231 31.09 20.31 32.71
N THR A 232 30.12 20.55 31.85
CA THR A 232 30.04 19.98 30.50
C THR A 232 29.81 21.09 29.48
N GLU A 233 30.34 20.90 28.28
CA GLU A 233 30.03 21.71 27.10
C GLU A 233 29.62 20.76 25.96
N THR A 234 28.92 21.30 24.97
CA THR A 234 28.44 20.56 23.81
C THR A 234 28.74 21.34 22.54
N PHE A 235 29.34 20.68 21.54
CA PHE A 235 29.56 21.24 20.21
C PHE A 235 28.74 20.47 19.18
N LEU A 236 27.99 21.19 18.34
CA LEU A 236 27.52 20.64 17.07
C LEU A 236 28.68 20.71 16.06
N VAL A 237 29.04 19.58 15.46
CA VAL A 237 30.08 19.50 14.43
C VAL A 237 29.56 18.78 13.20
N GLU A 238 30.09 19.10 12.02
CA GLU A 238 29.74 18.44 10.77
C GLU A 238 30.99 18.01 10.02
N TYR A 239 30.92 16.85 9.38
CA TYR A 239 31.99 16.37 8.52
C TYR A 239 31.93 17.02 7.15
N ASN A 240 32.96 17.82 6.80
CA ASN A 240 33.04 18.53 5.51
C ASN A 240 33.67 17.69 4.38
N GLY A 241 33.81 16.37 4.56
CA GLY A 241 34.49 15.47 3.62
C GLY A 241 35.97 15.27 3.92
N THR A 242 36.60 16.15 4.70
CA THR A 242 38.02 16.02 5.11
C THR A 242 38.19 15.99 6.64
N ALA A 243 37.42 16.81 7.36
CA ALA A 243 37.48 16.94 8.80
C ALA A 243 36.12 17.37 9.36
N TYR A 244 35.93 17.15 10.66
CA TYR A 244 34.86 17.77 11.42
C TYR A 244 35.17 19.26 11.65
N VAL A 245 34.17 20.10 11.35
CA VAL A 245 34.17 21.53 11.63
C VAL A 245 33.07 21.84 12.63
N LYS A 246 33.31 22.78 13.55
CA LYS A 246 32.28 23.23 14.48
C LYS A 246 31.22 24.03 13.73
N LEU A 247 29.97 23.61 13.84
CA LEU A 247 28.85 24.44 13.45
C LEU A 247 28.63 25.48 14.54
N THR A 248 29.05 26.69 14.26
CA THR A 248 28.55 27.87 14.97
C THR A 248 27.42 28.41 14.13
N VAL A 249 26.18 28.16 14.56
CA VAL A 249 25.01 28.70 13.88
C VAL A 249 24.83 30.14 14.36
N ASN A 250 25.23 31.08 13.51
CA ASN A 250 24.91 32.48 13.74
C ASN A 250 23.46 32.69 13.33
N GLU A 251 22.58 32.82 14.31
CA GLU A 251 21.17 33.10 14.08
C GLU A 251 20.97 34.58 13.75
N SER A 252 20.23 34.85 12.68
CA SER A 252 19.80 36.19 12.32
C SER A 252 18.36 36.16 11.82
N GLU A 253 17.59 37.19 12.13
CA GLU A 253 16.22 37.35 11.69
C GLU A 253 16.14 38.60 10.82
N LEU A 254 15.51 38.50 9.65
CA LEU A 254 15.29 39.68 8.81
C LEU A 254 14.30 40.64 9.46
N VAL A 255 14.62 41.93 9.38
CA VAL A 255 13.75 43.01 9.82
C VAL A 255 13.11 43.74 8.64
N ASP A 256 12.10 44.58 8.89
CA ASP A 256 11.37 45.35 7.86
C ASP A 256 12.31 46.10 6.91
N GLU A 257 13.40 46.69 7.43
CA GLU A 257 14.39 47.40 6.61
C GLU A 257 15.15 46.51 5.62
N ASP A 258 15.30 45.21 5.93
CA ASP A 258 15.97 44.26 5.04
C ASP A 258 15.11 43.98 3.81
N TYR A 259 13.80 43.80 3.99
CA TYR A 259 12.86 43.61 2.88
C TYR A 259 12.84 44.82 1.94
N ASP A 260 12.84 46.05 2.49
CA ASP A 260 12.96 47.27 1.69
C ASP A 260 14.24 47.30 0.85
N ALA A 261 15.36 46.86 1.43
CA ALA A 261 16.65 46.79 0.74
C ALA A 261 16.65 45.75 -0.38
N ILE A 262 16.05 44.57 -0.14
CA ILE A 262 15.90 43.51 -1.16
C ILE A 262 15.05 44.02 -2.32
N VAL A 263 13.89 44.63 -2.05
CA VAL A 263 13.02 45.20 -3.09
C VAL A 263 13.77 46.26 -3.92
N ALA A 264 14.50 47.15 -3.25
CA ALA A 264 15.28 48.18 -3.92
C ALA A 264 16.37 47.61 -4.84
N ALA A 265 17.00 46.49 -4.45
CA ALA A 265 18.06 45.84 -5.22
C ALA A 265 17.52 44.96 -6.36
N LEU A 266 16.44 44.22 -6.13
CA LEU A 266 16.03 43.11 -7.00
C LEU A 266 14.74 43.36 -7.79
N SER A 267 13.99 44.43 -7.55
CA SER A 267 12.74 44.72 -8.28
C SER A 267 12.88 44.85 -9.81
N SER A 268 14.08 45.20 -10.33
CA SER A 268 14.31 45.17 -11.78
C SER A 268 14.50 43.77 -12.35
N THR A 269 15.01 42.85 -11.54
CA THR A 269 15.29 41.45 -11.90
C THR A 269 14.04 40.60 -11.71
N TYR A 270 13.35 40.79 -10.57
CA TYR A 270 12.16 40.06 -10.15
C TYR A 270 10.99 41.02 -9.83
N PRO A 271 10.42 41.69 -10.85
CA PRO A 271 9.40 42.71 -10.65
C PRO A 271 8.12 42.15 -10.02
N ASP A 272 7.72 40.94 -10.38
CA ASP A 272 6.50 40.32 -9.85
C ASP A 272 6.73 39.76 -8.43
N ALA A 273 7.87 39.06 -8.21
CA ALA A 273 8.23 38.46 -6.92
C ALA A 273 8.34 39.47 -5.77
N THR A 274 8.88 40.66 -6.06
CA THR A 274 9.04 41.71 -5.04
C THR A 274 7.73 42.36 -4.60
N THR A 275 6.60 42.08 -5.25
CA THR A 275 5.29 42.67 -4.91
C THR A 275 4.84 42.25 -3.51
N SER A 276 4.90 40.95 -3.19
CA SER A 276 4.49 40.45 -1.85
C SER A 276 5.35 41.05 -0.74
N MET A 277 6.66 41.14 -1.00
CA MET A 277 7.62 41.71 -0.07
C MET A 277 7.35 43.19 0.20
N ASN A 278 7.05 43.98 -0.83
CA ASN A 278 6.76 45.40 -0.72
C ASN A 278 5.44 45.69 0.03
N ASP A 279 4.44 44.82 -0.10
CA ASP A 279 3.13 45.02 0.51
C ASP A 279 3.03 44.43 1.93
N TYR A 280 3.79 43.36 2.21
CA TYR A 280 3.60 42.54 3.41
C TYR A 280 4.87 42.15 4.16
N GLY A 281 6.07 42.47 3.65
CA GLY A 281 7.34 42.13 4.31
C GLY A 281 7.58 40.62 4.41
N ASN A 282 7.25 39.86 3.36
CA ASN A 282 7.45 38.40 3.33
C ASN A 282 7.91 37.88 1.97
N PHE A 283 8.45 36.67 1.97
CA PHE A 283 8.65 35.86 0.77
C PHE A 283 7.40 35.04 0.48
N GLU A 284 6.79 35.20 -0.69
CA GLU A 284 5.65 34.38 -1.13
C GLU A 284 6.15 32.99 -1.55
N ARG A 285 5.61 31.93 -0.94
CA ARG A 285 6.05 30.54 -1.12
C ARG A 285 5.02 29.66 -1.83
N ARG A 286 3.86 30.18 -2.27
CA ARG A 286 2.92 29.40 -3.09
C ARG A 286 3.44 29.28 -4.53
N PRO A 287 3.77 28.07 -5.03
CA PRO A 287 4.42 27.90 -6.33
C PRO A 287 3.62 28.42 -7.53
N THR A 288 2.29 28.50 -7.40
CA THR A 288 1.40 28.98 -8.48
C THR A 288 1.22 30.51 -8.51
N ASN A 289 1.75 31.23 -7.51
CA ASN A 289 1.64 32.68 -7.44
C ASN A 289 2.75 33.35 -8.27
N ALA A 290 2.40 34.39 -9.04
CA ALA A 290 3.39 35.18 -9.78
C ALA A 290 4.44 35.87 -8.89
N ALA A 291 4.13 36.06 -7.60
CA ALA A 291 5.06 36.62 -6.63
C ALA A 291 5.98 35.57 -5.97
N TYR A 292 5.96 34.30 -6.40
CA TYR A 292 6.70 33.20 -5.78
C TYR A 292 8.23 33.43 -5.72
N TRP A 293 8.83 33.01 -4.61
CA TRP A 293 10.27 32.97 -4.39
C TRP A 293 10.77 31.53 -4.21
N SER A 294 11.63 31.09 -5.13
CA SER A 294 12.39 29.85 -4.97
C SER A 294 13.55 30.02 -3.99
N ASP A 295 14.11 28.92 -3.51
CA ASP A 295 15.27 28.94 -2.61
C ASP A 295 16.46 29.69 -3.20
N ASP A 296 16.77 29.48 -4.48
CA ASP A 296 17.86 30.20 -5.17
C ASP A 296 17.63 31.73 -5.16
N MET A 297 16.38 32.17 -5.37
CA MET A 297 16.04 33.58 -5.32
C MET A 297 16.15 34.14 -3.90
N ILE A 298 15.75 33.36 -2.89
CA ILE A 298 15.90 33.73 -1.49
C ILE A 298 17.38 33.85 -1.13
N VAL A 299 18.23 32.90 -1.51
CA VAL A 299 19.68 32.99 -1.30
C VAL A 299 20.26 34.25 -1.96
N GLU A 300 19.83 34.61 -3.17
CA GLU A 300 20.24 35.86 -3.82
C GLU A 300 19.79 37.09 -3.01
N ALA A 301 18.53 37.10 -2.52
CA ALA A 301 18.01 38.17 -1.68
C ALA A 301 18.75 38.30 -0.35
N LEU A 302 19.04 37.19 0.32
CA LEU A 302 19.78 37.17 1.58
C LEU A 302 21.21 37.71 1.40
N ASN A 303 21.87 37.42 0.27
CA ASN A 303 23.15 38.02 -0.07
C ASN A 303 23.13 39.55 -0.27
N VAL A 304 21.95 40.16 -0.46
CA VAL A 304 21.82 41.63 -0.53
C VAL A 304 21.94 42.28 0.85
N VAL A 305 21.39 41.62 1.88
CA VAL A 305 21.15 42.24 3.20
C VAL A 305 22.09 41.73 4.28
N LEU A 306 22.56 40.48 4.17
CA LEU A 306 23.49 39.92 5.14
C LEU A 306 24.87 40.56 4.99
N SER A 307 25.46 40.93 6.12
CA SER A 307 26.87 41.34 6.18
C SER A 307 27.78 40.16 5.84
N ALA A 308 28.96 40.43 5.26
CA ALA A 308 29.96 39.39 4.99
C ALA A 308 30.21 38.50 6.21
N GLY A 309 30.02 37.19 6.03
CA GLY A 309 30.29 36.18 7.04
C GLY A 309 31.78 35.85 7.16
N VAL A 310 32.07 34.89 8.01
CA VAL A 310 33.38 34.25 8.13
C VAL A 310 33.40 33.05 7.18
N GLU A 311 34.51 32.88 6.45
CA GLU A 311 34.67 31.78 5.49
C GLU A 311 34.44 30.42 6.17
N ASP A 312 33.64 29.58 5.52
CA ASP A 312 33.23 28.24 5.93
C ASP A 312 32.34 28.17 7.20
N GLU A 313 31.90 29.30 7.75
CA GLU A 313 30.90 29.32 8.83
C GLU A 313 29.47 29.19 8.30
N ARG A 314 28.59 28.62 9.15
CA ARG A 314 27.16 28.48 8.89
C ARG A 314 26.32 29.56 9.57
N TYR A 315 25.20 29.90 8.94
CA TYR A 315 24.29 30.96 9.36
C TYR A 315 22.86 30.45 9.18
N ALA A 316 22.07 30.45 10.25
CA ALA A 316 20.64 30.18 10.17
C ALA A 316 19.93 31.51 10.08
N VAL A 317 19.27 31.76 8.96
CA VAL A 317 18.61 33.03 8.70
C VAL A 317 17.11 32.81 8.67
N THR A 318 16.42 33.39 9.63
CA THR A 318 14.96 33.33 9.75
C THR A 318 14.33 34.53 9.05
N PHE A 319 13.30 34.27 8.24
CA PHE A 319 12.57 35.29 7.51
C PHE A 319 11.08 34.95 7.44
N ALA A 320 10.25 35.96 7.23
CA ALA A 320 8.80 35.81 7.11
C ALA A 320 8.44 35.25 5.73
N ILE A 321 7.51 34.30 5.71
CA ILE A 321 6.97 33.71 4.49
C ILE A 321 5.44 33.84 4.43
N TYR A 322 4.91 33.69 3.22
CA TYR A 322 3.48 33.47 3.01
C TYR A 322 3.27 32.29 2.07
N ASP A 323 2.71 31.21 2.60
CA ASP A 323 2.39 29.96 1.91
C ASP A 323 0.87 29.77 1.73
N GLY A 324 0.06 30.73 2.18
CA GLY A 324 -1.40 30.66 2.16
C GLY A 324 -2.07 30.66 3.54
N GLY A 325 -1.32 30.45 4.64
CA GLY A 325 -1.86 30.57 6.00
C GLY A 325 -1.53 31.91 6.68
N THR A 326 -1.32 31.93 8.00
CA THR A 326 -1.12 33.19 8.76
C THR A 326 0.21 33.22 9.50
N ASN A 327 1.06 34.21 9.19
CA ASN A 327 2.33 34.54 9.88
C ASN A 327 3.25 33.34 10.12
N PHE A 328 3.85 32.84 9.04
CA PHE A 328 4.90 31.83 9.13
C PHE A 328 6.28 32.45 8.94
N THR A 329 7.26 31.82 9.57
CA THR A 329 8.68 32.09 9.37
C THR A 329 9.33 30.82 8.85
N GLU A 330 10.28 30.98 7.94
CA GLU A 330 11.16 29.92 7.45
C GLU A 330 12.58 30.25 7.88
N THR A 331 13.36 29.22 8.22
CA THR A 331 14.78 29.36 8.54
C THR A 331 15.58 28.65 7.45
N MET A 332 16.52 29.38 6.84
CA MET A 332 17.43 28.83 5.84
C MET A 332 18.84 28.75 6.40
N ASP A 333 19.43 27.56 6.32
CA ASP A 333 20.83 27.34 6.64
C ASP A 333 21.72 27.71 5.45
N LEU A 334 22.66 28.61 5.68
CA LEU A 334 23.60 29.12 4.69
C LEU A 334 25.04 28.88 5.12
N THR A 335 25.92 28.60 4.16
CA THR A 335 27.38 28.61 4.35
C THR A 335 27.97 29.83 3.66
N TYR A 336 28.83 30.58 4.34
CA TYR A 336 29.57 31.68 3.69
C TYR A 336 30.84 31.14 3.04
N SER A 337 30.89 31.12 1.70
CA SER A 337 32.01 30.57 0.95
C SER A 337 32.29 31.36 -0.32
N GLY A 338 33.56 31.64 -0.59
CA GLY A 338 33.97 32.39 -1.78
C GLY A 338 33.47 33.84 -1.80
N GLY A 339 33.16 34.41 -0.63
CA GLY A 339 32.67 35.78 -0.49
C GLY A 339 31.16 35.96 -0.70
N VAL A 340 30.38 34.87 -0.75
CA VAL A 340 28.92 34.88 -0.86
C VAL A 340 28.32 33.80 0.06
N TYR A 341 27.07 33.99 0.45
CA TYR A 341 26.28 32.95 1.09
C TYR A 341 25.74 31.97 0.04
N ILE A 342 25.85 30.68 0.31
CA ILE A 342 25.24 29.58 -0.46
C ILE A 342 24.37 28.74 0.48
N LYS A 343 23.32 28.09 -0.04
CA LYS A 343 22.52 27.14 0.75
C LYS A 343 23.44 26.05 1.31
N SER A 344 23.37 25.80 2.61
CA SER A 344 24.19 24.77 3.24
C SER A 344 23.79 23.39 2.72
N PRO A 345 24.75 22.50 2.41
CA PRO A 345 24.43 21.14 2.02
C PRO A 345 23.80 20.40 3.20
N GLN A 346 22.76 19.62 2.91
CA GLN A 346 22.14 18.69 3.85
C GLN A 346 22.48 17.26 3.41
N LEU A 347 22.80 16.40 4.37
CA LEU A 347 22.99 14.98 4.10
C LEU A 347 21.62 14.32 4.07
N LEU A 348 21.25 13.78 2.90
CA LEU A 348 20.07 12.96 2.73
C LEU A 348 20.44 11.49 2.80
N LEU A 349 19.59 10.69 3.44
CA LEU A 349 19.71 9.24 3.53
C LEU A 349 18.43 8.59 3.04
N ASP A 350 18.55 7.44 2.39
CA ASP A 350 17.39 6.61 2.07
C ASP A 350 16.96 5.86 3.33
N GLU A 351 15.71 6.05 3.73
CA GLU A 351 15.03 5.34 4.79
C GLU A 351 13.93 4.46 4.20
N THR A 352 13.74 3.26 4.75
CA THR A 352 12.62 2.37 4.39
C THR A 352 11.72 2.18 5.61
N THR A 353 10.46 2.56 5.46
CA THR A 353 9.45 2.46 6.52
C THR A 353 8.21 1.77 5.95
N LEU A 354 7.61 0.87 6.75
CA LEU A 354 6.36 0.22 6.39
C LEU A 354 5.17 1.09 6.80
N PHE A 355 4.32 1.44 5.86
CA PHE A 355 3.06 2.14 6.10
C PHE A 355 1.87 1.25 5.76
N VAL A 356 0.74 1.51 6.41
CA VAL A 356 -0.53 0.85 6.15
C VAL A 356 -1.65 1.88 6.13
N LEU A 357 -2.58 1.72 5.19
CA LEU A 357 -3.79 2.51 5.13
C LEU A 357 -4.84 1.94 6.09
N THR A 358 -5.19 2.68 7.13
CA THR A 358 -6.36 2.41 7.98
C THR A 358 -7.37 3.53 7.81
N ASP A 359 -7.62 4.36 8.84
CA ASP A 359 -8.37 5.61 8.67
C ASP A 359 -7.51 6.72 8.02
N GLY A 360 -6.20 6.50 7.98
CA GLY A 360 -5.19 7.26 7.26
C GLY A 360 -3.93 6.42 7.14
N TRP A 361 -2.95 6.92 6.40
CA TRP A 361 -1.64 6.26 6.31
C TRP A 361 -0.87 6.42 7.61
N ALA A 362 -0.40 5.31 8.18
CA ALA A 362 0.40 5.31 9.39
C ALA A 362 1.34 4.09 9.42
N GLU A 363 2.34 4.12 10.28
CA GLU A 363 3.10 2.92 10.62
C GLU A 363 2.23 1.95 11.44
N PRO A 364 2.41 0.62 11.29
CA PRO A 364 1.74 -0.35 12.14
C PRO A 364 2.01 -0.10 13.63
N PHE A 365 0.99 -0.26 14.46
CA PHE A 365 1.09 -0.08 15.89
C PHE A 365 2.02 -1.13 16.51
N SER A 366 3.16 -0.67 17.04
CA SER A 366 4.18 -1.54 17.64
C SER A 366 3.91 -1.79 19.13
N ILE A 367 4.08 -3.04 19.57
CA ILE A 367 3.92 -3.44 20.98
C ILE A 367 5.19 -3.15 21.78
N SER A 368 5.07 -2.42 22.90
CA SER A 368 6.20 -2.16 23.78
C SER A 368 6.56 -3.36 24.66
N GLU A 369 7.81 -3.45 25.11
CA GLU A 369 8.29 -4.48 26.05
C GLU A 369 7.45 -4.53 27.35
N GLU A 370 7.03 -3.37 27.86
CA GLU A 370 6.15 -3.30 29.03
C GLU A 370 4.76 -3.86 28.75
N ALA A 371 4.23 -3.66 27.54
CA ALA A 371 2.94 -4.20 27.14
C ALA A 371 2.97 -5.73 27.06
N TYR A 372 4.04 -6.33 26.51
CA TYR A 372 4.26 -7.78 26.58
C TYR A 372 4.28 -8.31 28.01
N THR A 373 5.02 -7.63 28.89
CA THR A 373 5.09 -7.98 30.31
C THR A 373 3.70 -7.89 30.97
N ALA A 374 2.93 -6.84 30.66
CA ALA A 374 1.56 -6.67 31.16
C ALA A 374 0.60 -7.75 30.64
N MET A 375 0.81 -8.22 29.41
CA MET A 375 0.09 -9.37 28.81
C MET A 375 0.57 -10.73 29.36
N GLY A 376 1.53 -10.73 30.29
CA GLY A 376 1.99 -11.93 30.99
C GLY A 376 3.11 -12.70 30.27
N GLN A 377 3.74 -12.11 29.25
CA GLN A 377 4.87 -12.71 28.57
C GLN A 377 6.14 -12.61 29.42
N SER A 378 6.98 -13.65 29.36
CA SER A 378 8.27 -13.69 30.08
C SER A 378 9.44 -13.09 29.27
N TYR A 379 9.27 -13.02 27.96
CA TYR A 379 10.11 -12.30 27.01
C TYR A 379 9.22 -11.31 26.25
N PRO A 380 9.75 -10.24 25.64
CA PRO A 380 8.96 -9.32 24.82
C PRO A 380 8.61 -9.93 23.46
N ASN A 381 7.94 -11.08 23.44
CA ASN A 381 7.41 -11.73 22.26
C ASN A 381 6.28 -12.70 22.63
N PHE A 382 5.50 -13.12 21.64
CA PHE A 382 4.63 -14.30 21.71
C PHE A 382 5.31 -15.51 21.05
N ASP A 383 4.91 -16.73 21.41
CA ASP A 383 5.35 -17.99 20.75
C ASP A 383 4.15 -18.87 20.31
N ASP A 384 2.93 -18.39 20.53
CA ASP A 384 1.66 -19.00 20.14
C ASP A 384 0.76 -17.92 19.53
N GLU A 385 0.34 -18.12 18.28
CA GLU A 385 -0.40 -17.13 17.50
C GLU A 385 -1.81 -16.89 18.06
N ASP A 386 -2.54 -17.95 18.42
CA ASP A 386 -3.87 -17.85 19.03
C ASP A 386 -3.83 -17.03 20.33
N GLU A 387 -2.82 -17.28 21.18
CA GLU A 387 -2.58 -16.50 22.39
C GLU A 387 -2.24 -15.04 22.07
N ALA A 388 -1.42 -14.79 21.05
CA ALA A 388 -1.08 -13.46 20.58
C ALA A 388 -2.33 -12.69 20.18
N LEU A 389 -3.12 -13.22 19.23
CA LEU A 389 -4.31 -12.58 18.71
C LEU A 389 -5.34 -12.27 19.82
N TYR A 390 -5.56 -13.23 20.71
CA TYR A 390 -6.47 -13.06 21.85
C TYR A 390 -6.02 -11.95 22.81
N LYS A 391 -4.74 -11.92 23.19
CA LYS A 391 -4.21 -10.92 24.13
C LYS A 391 -4.12 -9.54 23.50
N LEU A 392 -3.75 -9.46 22.22
CA LEU A 392 -3.71 -8.22 21.45
C LEU A 392 -5.11 -7.60 21.33
N ALA A 393 -6.16 -8.37 21.04
CA ALA A 393 -7.54 -7.86 21.01
C ALA A 393 -7.96 -7.20 22.34
N ILE A 394 -7.61 -7.83 23.47
CA ILE A 394 -7.88 -7.29 24.82
C ILE A 394 -7.05 -6.04 25.08
N TYR A 395 -5.80 -6.02 24.64
CA TYR A 395 -4.91 -4.87 24.78
C TYR A 395 -5.42 -3.68 23.98
N LEU A 396 -5.78 -3.87 22.71
CA LEU A 396 -6.36 -2.84 21.85
C LEU A 396 -7.66 -2.27 22.43
N SER A 397 -8.50 -3.11 23.03
CA SER A 397 -9.72 -2.65 23.72
C SER A 397 -9.43 -1.67 24.88
N GLN A 398 -8.26 -1.79 25.52
CA GLN A 398 -7.82 -0.88 26.58
C GLN A 398 -7.18 0.39 26.02
N GLN A 399 -6.45 0.29 24.91
CA GLN A 399 -5.81 1.45 24.26
C GLN A 399 -6.83 2.33 23.53
N TYR A 400 -7.84 1.72 22.93
CA TYR A 400 -8.85 2.39 22.10
C TYR A 400 -10.27 2.18 22.67
N PRO A 401 -10.58 2.71 23.88
CA PRO A 401 -11.87 2.52 24.53
C PRO A 401 -13.04 3.29 23.85
N TYR A 402 -12.75 4.08 22.83
CA TYR A 402 -13.71 4.89 22.08
C TYR A 402 -13.73 4.54 20.58
N ALA A 403 -13.26 3.33 20.22
CA ALA A 403 -13.33 2.84 18.84
C ALA A 403 -14.78 2.77 18.34
N PHE A 404 -14.96 3.05 17.05
CA PHE A 404 -16.21 2.89 16.32
C PHE A 404 -16.18 1.60 15.48
N GLU A 405 -17.37 1.09 15.17
CA GLU A 405 -17.52 -0.05 14.24
C GLU A 405 -16.77 0.27 12.93
N ASP A 406 -16.05 -0.72 12.41
CA ASP A 406 -15.16 -0.63 11.22
C ASP A 406 -13.85 0.17 11.40
N ASP A 407 -13.54 0.63 12.61
CA ASP A 407 -12.18 1.12 12.91
C ASP A 407 -11.18 -0.03 12.72
N MET A 408 -10.04 0.26 12.08
CA MET A 408 -9.00 -0.71 11.78
C MET A 408 -7.66 -0.30 12.40
N ILE A 409 -6.99 -1.23 13.09
CA ILE A 409 -5.63 -1.07 13.58
C ILE A 409 -4.77 -2.20 13.04
N ALA A 410 -3.72 -1.86 12.30
CA ALA A 410 -2.61 -2.75 11.99
C ALA A 410 -1.68 -2.83 13.19
N VAL A 411 -1.30 -4.05 13.60
CA VAL A 411 -0.40 -4.30 14.73
C VAL A 411 0.86 -5.01 14.23
N ALA A 412 2.02 -4.48 14.61
CA ALA A 412 3.30 -5.17 14.50
C ALA A 412 3.68 -5.75 15.86
N TYR A 413 3.93 -7.06 15.93
CA TYR A 413 4.29 -7.75 17.16
C TYR A 413 5.44 -8.73 16.96
N ASP A 414 6.34 -8.77 17.93
CA ASP A 414 7.41 -9.75 18.04
C ASP A 414 6.85 -11.16 18.32
N PHE A 415 7.25 -12.12 17.49
CA PHE A 415 6.86 -13.53 17.55
C PHE A 415 8.10 -14.44 17.48
N TYR A 416 8.24 -15.39 18.41
CA TYR A 416 9.30 -16.38 18.41
C TYR A 416 8.86 -17.63 17.64
N ASN A 417 9.42 -17.81 16.44
CA ASN A 417 9.03 -18.89 15.52
C ASN A 417 9.66 -20.26 15.84
N GLY A 418 10.33 -20.39 16.99
CA GLY A 418 11.09 -21.57 17.38
C GLY A 418 12.61 -21.46 17.19
N ASP A 419 13.06 -20.58 16.31
CA ASP A 419 14.48 -20.34 16.01
C ASP A 419 14.92 -18.90 16.36
N GLU A 420 14.14 -17.90 15.95
CA GLU A 420 14.39 -16.48 16.23
C GLU A 420 13.11 -15.71 16.50
N THR A 421 13.24 -14.50 17.05
CA THR A 421 12.13 -13.56 17.16
C THR A 421 12.05 -12.75 15.86
N VAL A 422 10.90 -12.83 15.20
CA VAL A 422 10.55 -12.08 13.99
C VAL A 422 9.43 -11.11 14.29
N VAL A 423 9.27 -10.07 13.47
CA VAL A 423 8.11 -9.18 13.54
C VAL A 423 7.01 -9.77 12.64
N GLU A 424 5.84 -9.99 13.22
CA GLU A 424 4.62 -10.38 12.51
C GLU A 424 3.63 -9.22 12.47
N TYR A 425 2.76 -9.24 11.47
CA TYR A 425 1.77 -8.19 11.24
C TYR A 425 0.36 -8.77 11.20
N VAL A 426 -0.59 -8.07 11.81
CA VAL A 426 -2.01 -8.46 11.78
C VAL A 426 -2.91 -7.23 11.80
N ASN A 427 -3.97 -7.24 11.00
CA ASN A 427 -5.00 -6.22 11.06
C ASN A 427 -6.07 -6.62 12.09
N PHE A 428 -6.51 -5.68 12.91
CA PHE A 428 -7.68 -5.82 13.76
C PHE A 428 -8.78 -4.87 13.31
N VAL A 429 -10.02 -5.35 13.27
CA VAL A 429 -11.21 -4.55 12.98
C VAL A 429 -12.15 -4.57 14.19
N TYR A 430 -12.64 -3.41 14.59
CA TYR A 430 -13.59 -3.29 15.69
C TYR A 430 -15.03 -3.54 15.20
N ASP A 431 -15.72 -4.49 15.84
CA ASP A 431 -17.12 -4.87 15.48
C ASP A 431 -18.19 -4.06 16.23
N GLY A 432 -17.79 -2.98 16.92
CA GLY A 432 -18.66 -2.22 17.83
C GLY A 432 -18.68 -2.74 19.28
N SER A 433 -18.05 -3.88 19.57
CA SER A 433 -17.91 -4.46 20.91
C SER A 433 -16.47 -4.90 21.23
N SER A 434 -15.79 -5.54 20.27
CA SER A 434 -14.47 -6.15 20.40
C SER A 434 -13.63 -5.93 19.15
N TRP A 435 -12.31 -5.92 19.34
CA TRP A 435 -11.35 -6.00 18.25
C TRP A 435 -11.20 -7.46 17.80
N ASN A 436 -11.33 -7.71 16.50
CA ASN A 436 -11.19 -9.03 15.90
C ASN A 436 -10.04 -9.04 14.89
N ALA A 437 -9.17 -10.04 14.98
CA ALA A 437 -8.08 -10.20 14.03
C ALA A 437 -8.64 -10.59 12.65
N VAL A 438 -8.15 -9.92 11.60
CA VAL A 438 -8.29 -10.35 10.22
C VAL A 438 -7.30 -11.50 10.03
N GLN A 439 -7.84 -12.71 9.94
CA GLN A 439 -7.03 -13.91 9.79
C GLN A 439 -6.49 -14.01 8.37
N SER A 440 -5.30 -14.60 8.25
CA SER A 440 -4.68 -14.94 6.96
C SER A 440 -5.37 -16.12 6.25
N VAL A 441 -6.41 -16.69 6.87
CA VAL A 441 -7.29 -17.70 6.29
C VAL A 441 -8.72 -17.21 6.42
N ILE A 442 -9.39 -17.02 5.30
CA ILE A 442 -10.76 -16.50 5.22
C ILE A 442 -11.73 -17.55 4.67
N GLU A 443 -12.99 -17.48 5.07
CA GLU A 443 -14.04 -18.28 4.46
C GLU A 443 -14.50 -17.63 3.15
N GLN A 444 -14.50 -18.40 2.07
CA GLN A 444 -14.98 -18.03 0.75
C GLN A 444 -16.09 -18.99 0.31
N THR A 445 -16.95 -18.56 -0.62
CA THR A 445 -18.00 -19.43 -1.17
C THR A 445 -18.01 -19.34 -2.69
N LEU A 446 -17.95 -20.51 -3.35
CA LEU A 446 -18.11 -20.65 -4.79
C LEU A 446 -19.34 -21.49 -5.10
N GLN A 447 -20.08 -21.12 -6.14
CA GLN A 447 -21.16 -21.95 -6.68
C GLN A 447 -20.62 -22.88 -7.76
N PHE A 448 -21.13 -24.10 -7.78
CA PHE A 448 -20.85 -25.12 -8.79
C PHE A 448 -22.16 -25.63 -9.37
N GLY A 449 -22.23 -25.74 -10.69
CA GLY A 449 -23.33 -26.32 -11.43
C GLY A 449 -22.98 -27.72 -11.91
N TYR A 450 -23.94 -28.63 -11.90
CA TYR A 450 -23.78 -29.95 -12.51
C TYR A 450 -24.26 -29.89 -13.97
N GLU A 451 -23.31 -29.96 -14.90
CA GLU A 451 -23.51 -29.86 -16.34
C GLU A 451 -22.65 -30.93 -17.04
N ASP A 452 -23.20 -31.57 -18.08
CA ASP A 452 -22.51 -32.59 -18.89
C ASP A 452 -21.89 -33.75 -18.06
N GLY A 453 -22.55 -34.15 -16.97
CA GLY A 453 -22.08 -35.23 -16.10
C GLY A 453 -20.93 -34.87 -15.15
N ALA A 454 -20.62 -33.58 -14.98
CA ALA A 454 -19.59 -33.11 -14.06
C ALA A 454 -20.03 -31.87 -13.28
N TRP A 455 -19.47 -31.69 -12.09
CA TRP A 455 -19.54 -30.40 -11.39
C TRP A 455 -18.56 -29.43 -12.04
N LEU A 456 -19.02 -28.24 -12.37
CA LEU A 456 -18.21 -27.16 -12.94
C LEU A 456 -18.44 -25.88 -12.13
N PRO A 457 -17.43 -25.01 -11.96
CA PRO A 457 -17.64 -23.69 -11.37
C PRO A 457 -18.76 -22.96 -12.12
N ASP A 458 -19.78 -22.53 -11.39
CA ASP A 458 -20.90 -21.77 -11.93
C ASP A 458 -20.83 -20.32 -11.42
N ASN A 459 -20.35 -19.43 -12.29
CA ASN A 459 -20.29 -18.00 -12.05
C ASN A 459 -21.55 -17.26 -12.55
N THR A 460 -22.67 -17.96 -12.78
CA THR A 460 -23.89 -17.36 -13.35
C THR A 460 -24.58 -16.41 -12.36
N ILE A 461 -24.58 -15.12 -12.69
CA ILE A 461 -25.31 -14.11 -11.92
C ILE A 461 -26.80 -14.16 -12.31
N GLN A 462 -27.67 -14.36 -11.32
CA GLN A 462 -29.12 -14.30 -11.51
C GLN A 462 -29.59 -12.84 -11.41
N TYR A 463 -30.14 -12.31 -12.50
CA TYR A 463 -30.65 -10.94 -12.53
C TYR A 463 -32.13 -10.93 -12.89
N THR A 464 -32.96 -10.33 -12.04
CA THR A 464 -34.38 -10.13 -12.34
C THR A 464 -34.63 -8.68 -12.71
N MET A 465 -35.06 -8.45 -13.95
CA MET A 465 -35.32 -7.10 -14.44
C MET A 465 -36.42 -6.41 -13.62
N VAL A 466 -36.11 -5.19 -13.17
CA VAL A 466 -37.00 -4.28 -12.46
C VAL A 466 -37.60 -3.23 -13.39
N GLY A 467 -38.60 -2.49 -12.90
CA GLY A 467 -39.31 -1.47 -13.68
C GLY A 467 -38.41 -0.41 -14.35
N ALA A 468 -37.29 -0.08 -13.70
CA ALA A 468 -36.32 0.88 -14.23
C ALA A 468 -35.65 0.37 -15.51
N ASP A 469 -35.30 -0.91 -15.56
CA ASP A 469 -34.59 -1.50 -16.70
C ASP A 469 -35.43 -1.45 -17.98
N TYR A 470 -36.73 -1.79 -17.87
CA TYR A 470 -37.66 -1.64 -18.99
C TYR A 470 -37.80 -0.20 -19.45
N THR A 471 -37.68 0.77 -18.53
CA THR A 471 -37.72 2.20 -18.86
C THR A 471 -36.46 2.62 -19.61
N THR A 472 -35.29 2.16 -19.16
CA THR A 472 -33.99 2.40 -19.80
C THR A 472 -33.96 1.80 -21.20
N ILE A 473 -34.33 0.53 -21.36
CA ILE A 473 -34.41 -0.14 -22.65
C ILE A 473 -35.42 0.54 -23.57
N ALA A 474 -36.63 0.84 -23.06
CA ALA A 474 -37.65 1.50 -23.89
C ALA A 474 -37.21 2.89 -24.39
N ALA A 475 -36.39 3.61 -23.61
CA ALA A 475 -35.84 4.90 -24.02
C ALA A 475 -34.75 4.75 -25.08
N GLU A 476 -33.80 3.82 -24.90
CA GLU A 476 -32.71 3.57 -25.85
C GLU A 476 -33.25 3.10 -27.21
N PHE A 477 -34.20 2.17 -27.20
CA PHE A 477 -34.74 1.57 -28.42
C PHE A 477 -35.95 2.31 -29.00
N ALA A 478 -36.28 3.50 -28.50
CA ALA A 478 -37.47 4.27 -28.91
C ALA A 478 -37.47 4.67 -30.39
N ASP A 479 -36.29 4.96 -30.94
CA ASP A 479 -36.08 5.45 -32.30
C ASP A 479 -35.32 4.43 -33.19
N VAL A 480 -35.11 3.20 -32.72
CA VAL A 480 -34.40 2.15 -33.46
C VAL A 480 -35.38 1.44 -34.40
N ASP A 481 -35.11 1.52 -35.70
CA ASP A 481 -35.91 0.85 -36.74
C ASP A 481 -36.05 -0.65 -36.43
N GLY A 482 -37.31 -1.11 -36.32
CA GLY A 482 -37.65 -2.49 -35.93
C GLY A 482 -38.07 -2.63 -34.46
N PHE A 483 -37.67 -1.71 -33.58
CA PHE A 483 -37.98 -1.75 -32.14
C PHE A 483 -39.05 -0.74 -31.72
N ILE A 484 -39.26 0.34 -32.49
CA ILE A 484 -40.13 1.50 -32.13
C ILE A 484 -41.47 1.10 -31.48
N SER A 485 -42.23 0.19 -32.11
CA SER A 485 -43.55 -0.21 -31.59
C SER A 485 -43.46 -1.11 -30.34
N ALA A 486 -42.41 -1.93 -30.28
CA ALA A 486 -42.14 -2.86 -29.19
C ALA A 486 -41.61 -2.11 -27.94
N ALA A 487 -40.68 -1.17 -28.13
CA ALA A 487 -40.14 -0.26 -27.12
C ALA A 487 -41.22 0.66 -26.54
N ALA A 488 -42.09 1.24 -27.38
CA ALA A 488 -43.22 2.05 -26.90
C ALA A 488 -44.19 1.25 -26.02
N SER A 489 -44.43 -0.03 -26.36
CA SER A 489 -45.25 -0.94 -25.55
C SER A 489 -44.54 -1.26 -24.22
N MET A 490 -43.27 -1.63 -24.27
CA MET A 490 -42.46 -1.90 -23.07
C MET A 490 -42.46 -0.71 -22.11
N GLY A 491 -42.21 0.51 -22.60
CA GLY A 491 -42.21 1.71 -21.75
C GLY A 491 -43.57 2.02 -21.10
N SER A 492 -44.66 1.50 -21.68
CA SER A 492 -46.02 1.66 -21.13
C SER A 492 -46.42 0.58 -20.15
N TYR A 493 -45.91 -0.65 -20.32
CA TYR A 493 -46.40 -1.84 -19.62
C TYR A 493 -45.34 -2.58 -18.78
N GLY A 494 -44.05 -2.25 -18.93
CA GLY A 494 -42.95 -2.86 -18.19
C GLY A 494 -42.78 -4.36 -18.48
N ASN A 495 -42.99 -4.78 -19.74
CA ASN A 495 -42.82 -6.16 -20.17
C ASN A 495 -42.47 -6.26 -21.67
N TYR A 496 -41.97 -7.41 -22.08
CA TYR A 496 -41.82 -7.78 -23.48
C TYR A 496 -43.13 -8.41 -24.00
N ASP A 497 -43.77 -7.84 -25.02
CA ASP A 497 -44.94 -8.47 -25.67
C ASP A 497 -44.47 -9.63 -26.56
N ARG A 498 -44.90 -10.85 -26.21
CA ARG A 498 -44.50 -12.11 -26.87
C ARG A 498 -45.60 -12.68 -27.76
N ARG A 499 -46.63 -11.88 -28.09
CA ARG A 499 -47.72 -12.31 -28.98
C ARG A 499 -47.33 -12.16 -30.44
N GLU A 500 -46.99 -13.28 -31.07
CA GLU A 500 -46.60 -13.33 -32.48
C GLU A 500 -47.64 -12.66 -33.40
N GLY A 501 -47.17 -11.84 -34.34
CA GLY A 501 -48.00 -11.06 -35.26
C GLY A 501 -48.54 -9.73 -34.72
N ASN A 502 -48.27 -9.39 -33.45
CA ASN A 502 -48.49 -8.05 -32.92
C ASN A 502 -47.38 -7.09 -33.40
N SER A 503 -47.71 -5.82 -33.65
CA SER A 503 -46.71 -4.79 -33.97
C SER A 503 -45.73 -4.52 -32.83
N ALA A 504 -46.08 -4.87 -31.59
CA ALA A 504 -45.22 -4.74 -30.41
C ALA A 504 -44.42 -6.01 -30.07
N TYR A 505 -44.46 -7.03 -30.93
CA TYR A 505 -43.81 -8.32 -30.66
C TYR A 505 -42.29 -8.20 -30.52
N TRP A 506 -41.73 -8.87 -29.51
CA TRP A 506 -40.30 -9.02 -29.26
C TRP A 506 -39.86 -10.45 -29.62
N SER A 507 -38.99 -10.60 -30.64
CA SER A 507 -38.32 -11.87 -30.93
C SER A 507 -37.15 -12.12 -29.98
N ASP A 508 -36.63 -13.34 -29.96
CA ASP A 508 -35.49 -13.71 -29.11
C ASP A 508 -34.24 -12.90 -29.46
N GLU A 509 -34.01 -12.62 -30.75
CA GLU A 509 -32.90 -11.77 -31.19
C GLU A 509 -33.06 -10.32 -30.71
N MET A 510 -34.30 -9.79 -30.68
CA MET A 510 -34.55 -8.46 -30.15
C MET A 510 -34.34 -8.40 -28.64
N ILE A 511 -34.77 -9.45 -27.93
CA ILE A 511 -34.60 -9.55 -26.47
C ILE A 511 -33.11 -9.66 -26.14
N LEU A 512 -32.37 -10.53 -26.84
CA LEU A 512 -30.93 -10.64 -26.68
C LEU A 512 -30.27 -9.26 -26.83
N GLU A 513 -30.56 -8.52 -27.90
CA GLU A 513 -29.98 -7.18 -28.12
C GLU A 513 -30.25 -6.22 -26.93
N THR A 514 -31.47 -6.22 -26.40
CA THR A 514 -31.81 -5.39 -25.24
C THR A 514 -31.13 -5.86 -23.95
N ILE A 515 -30.91 -7.16 -23.80
CA ILE A 515 -30.18 -7.72 -22.66
C ILE A 515 -28.70 -7.36 -22.75
N LYS A 516 -28.08 -7.45 -23.94
CA LYS A 516 -26.69 -7.01 -24.13
C LYS A 516 -26.50 -5.56 -23.71
N PHE A 517 -27.37 -4.67 -24.21
CA PHE A 517 -27.38 -3.26 -23.82
C PHE A 517 -27.55 -3.08 -22.31
N LEU A 518 -28.53 -3.76 -21.72
CA LEU A 518 -28.78 -3.65 -20.29
C LEU A 518 -27.58 -4.11 -19.46
N LEU A 519 -26.96 -5.24 -19.83
CA LEU A 519 -25.79 -5.77 -19.12
C LEU A 519 -24.57 -4.85 -19.24
N ASP A 520 -24.34 -4.23 -20.39
CA ASP A 520 -23.27 -3.23 -20.53
C ASP A 520 -23.52 -1.97 -19.68
N GLU A 521 -24.77 -1.64 -19.36
CA GLU A 521 -25.10 -0.54 -18.44
C GLU A 521 -24.97 -0.94 -16.95
N ILE A 522 -25.37 -2.16 -16.59
CA ILE A 522 -25.37 -2.59 -15.17
C ILE A 522 -24.04 -3.19 -14.72
N ASP A 523 -23.26 -3.76 -15.64
CA ASP A 523 -21.95 -4.35 -15.38
C ASP A 523 -20.97 -4.07 -16.54
N PRO A 524 -20.56 -2.80 -16.73
CA PRO A 524 -19.61 -2.41 -17.78
C PRO A 524 -18.21 -3.02 -17.60
N SER A 525 -17.90 -3.51 -16.40
CA SER A 525 -16.63 -4.13 -16.02
C SER A 525 -16.63 -5.66 -16.11
N ALA A 526 -17.72 -6.27 -16.57
CA ALA A 526 -17.86 -7.72 -16.65
C ALA A 526 -16.65 -8.39 -17.33
N GLU A 527 -16.06 -9.36 -16.63
CA GLU A 527 -14.91 -10.11 -17.13
C GLU A 527 -15.30 -11.12 -18.23
N GLU A 528 -14.32 -11.52 -19.04
CA GLU A 528 -14.49 -12.58 -20.04
C GLU A 528 -14.93 -13.89 -19.38
N GLY A 529 -15.97 -14.52 -19.89
CA GLY A 529 -16.56 -15.73 -19.32
C GLY A 529 -17.59 -15.48 -18.21
N GLN A 530 -17.89 -14.22 -17.86
CA GLN A 530 -18.99 -13.90 -16.94
C GLN A 530 -20.32 -14.37 -17.52
N LYS A 531 -21.11 -15.12 -16.75
CA LYS A 531 -22.43 -15.63 -17.14
C LYS A 531 -23.56 -14.85 -16.44
N TYR A 532 -24.66 -14.60 -17.13
CA TYR A 532 -25.88 -14.03 -16.57
C TYR A 532 -27.10 -14.87 -16.95
N SER A 533 -28.03 -15.00 -16.02
CA SER A 533 -29.37 -15.55 -16.23
C SER A 533 -30.38 -14.45 -15.92
N VAL A 534 -30.88 -13.80 -16.97
CA VAL A 534 -31.74 -12.62 -16.88
C VAL A 534 -33.20 -13.03 -16.96
N SER A 535 -33.94 -12.87 -15.87
CA SER A 535 -35.38 -13.11 -15.78
C SER A 535 -36.16 -11.81 -16.01
N TYR A 536 -37.15 -11.85 -16.89
CA TYR A 536 -37.92 -10.67 -17.31
C TYR A 536 -39.39 -10.98 -17.52
N ALA A 537 -40.22 -9.95 -17.34
CA ALA A 537 -41.65 -10.02 -17.50
C ALA A 537 -42.04 -10.03 -18.98
N VAL A 538 -42.95 -10.92 -19.33
CA VAL A 538 -43.49 -11.05 -20.69
C VAL A 538 -45.01 -10.98 -20.68
N TRP A 539 -45.56 -10.53 -21.81
CA TRP A 539 -47.00 -10.55 -22.06
C TRP A 539 -47.33 -11.50 -23.22
N ILE A 540 -47.93 -12.64 -22.90
CA ILE A 540 -48.38 -13.66 -23.87
C ILE A 540 -49.91 -13.66 -24.06
N GLY A 541 -50.60 -12.62 -23.60
CA GLY A 541 -52.05 -12.58 -23.40
C GLY A 541 -52.47 -12.74 -21.93
N SER A 542 -51.49 -13.02 -21.07
CA SER A 542 -51.48 -12.91 -19.62
C SER A 542 -50.05 -12.60 -19.18
N ASP A 543 -49.87 -12.14 -17.93
CA ASP A 543 -48.55 -11.92 -17.35
C ASP A 543 -47.83 -13.26 -17.16
N ALA A 544 -46.56 -13.31 -17.57
CA ALA A 544 -45.65 -14.42 -17.34
C ALA A 544 -44.21 -13.89 -17.20
N PHE A 545 -43.27 -14.79 -16.92
CA PHE A 545 -41.83 -14.50 -16.90
C PHE A 545 -41.12 -15.46 -17.84
N GLU A 546 -40.09 -14.95 -18.52
CA GLU A 546 -39.13 -15.73 -19.30
C GLU A 546 -37.72 -15.44 -18.78
N THR A 547 -36.77 -16.31 -19.08
CA THR A 547 -35.36 -16.17 -18.70
C THR A 547 -34.49 -16.28 -19.95
N PHE A 548 -33.45 -15.45 -20.05
CA PHE A 548 -32.42 -15.55 -21.09
C PHE A 548 -31.06 -15.75 -20.43
N LYS A 549 -30.29 -16.75 -20.86
CA LYS A 549 -28.92 -16.94 -20.42
C LYS A 549 -27.95 -16.31 -21.42
N VAL A 550 -26.94 -15.61 -20.93
CA VAL A 550 -25.89 -15.00 -21.74
C VAL A 550 -24.52 -15.16 -21.08
N ILE A 551 -23.46 -15.10 -21.89
CA ILE A 551 -22.06 -15.13 -21.44
C ILE A 551 -21.26 -14.03 -22.13
N LYS A 552 -20.28 -13.44 -21.44
CA LYS A 552 -19.36 -12.44 -22.03
C LYS A 552 -18.27 -13.17 -22.80
N GLU A 553 -18.24 -13.02 -24.13
CA GLU A 553 -17.22 -13.57 -25.00
C GLU A 553 -16.63 -12.51 -25.94
N ASN A 554 -15.31 -12.43 -25.99
CA ASN A 554 -14.53 -11.44 -26.73
C ASN A 554 -14.99 -10.00 -26.48
N GLY A 555 -15.40 -9.69 -25.24
CA GLY A 555 -15.92 -8.37 -24.85
C GLY A 555 -17.38 -8.09 -25.25
N GLU A 556 -18.10 -9.05 -25.83
CA GLU A 556 -19.53 -8.92 -26.17
C GLU A 556 -20.38 -9.95 -25.42
N TRP A 557 -21.60 -9.59 -25.06
CA TRP A 557 -22.56 -10.56 -24.51
C TRP A 557 -23.11 -11.44 -25.63
N VAL A 558 -23.09 -12.76 -25.48
CA VAL A 558 -23.63 -13.73 -26.44
C VAL A 558 -24.61 -14.68 -25.75
N ASP A 559 -25.51 -15.28 -26.53
CA ASP A 559 -26.48 -16.26 -26.04
C ASP A 559 -25.77 -17.48 -25.45
N ASN A 560 -26.24 -17.94 -24.30
CA ASN A 560 -25.70 -19.08 -23.54
C ASN A 560 -26.81 -20.09 -23.16
N ASN A 561 -27.85 -20.19 -23.99
CA ASN A 561 -28.93 -21.16 -23.85
C ASN A 561 -28.70 -22.46 -24.62
#